data_AF-A0A7J6PTF1-F1
#
_entry.id   AF-A0A7J6PTF1-F1
#
_cell.length_a   1.000
_cell.length_b   1.000
_cell.length_c   1.000
_cell.angle_alpha   90.00
_cell.angle_beta   90.00
_cell.angle_gamma   90.00
#
_symmetry.space_group_name_H-M   'P 1'
#
loop_
_entity.id
_entity.type
_entity.pdbx_description
1 polymer ?
#
loop_
_entity_poly.entity_id
_entity_poly.type
_entity_poly.pdbx_seq_one_letter_code
_entity_poly.pdbx_strand_id
1 'polypeptide(L)'
;MAPSVALPTLVTFLLVLAIIEATDELNTADLLREYRLLQARVVDLESSSRSLQSTTEDGLKAATDTIWLLVCGALVMFMQAGFASLEAGAVRVNNVQSILLKNLLDVCVGTLFWWAFGFAIAYGYGDSHGFFGRGLTSWPDDGSNVPVAGEYALKDWFFQWAFSATAATIVSGGVAERVNSVSYFVYSAIMTGFIYPFVVAWGWSGEFWLTNDFDSPYFDFAGSGIVHLTGGIGALVGAAILGPRRGRFDSSVDQSVFDPHSIPLIVLGTFILWFAPSSSARSAVFSISVAQQEFAS
;
A
#
# COMPACT_ATOMS: atom_id res chain seq x y z
N MET A 1 -28.07 14.47 -2.44
CA MET A 1 -29.15 15.47 -2.50
C MET A 1 -28.51 16.76 -2.99
N ALA A 2 -28.40 16.92 -4.31
CA ALA A 2 -27.71 18.06 -4.93
C ALA A 2 -28.57 19.32 -4.77
N PRO A 3 -28.00 20.50 -4.46
CA PRO A 3 -28.75 21.74 -4.59
C PRO A 3 -29.06 21.94 -6.07
N SER A 4 -30.34 22.11 -6.36
CA SER A 4 -30.87 22.29 -7.70
C SER A 4 -30.20 23.46 -8.40
N VAL A 5 -29.86 23.21 -9.66
CA VAL A 5 -29.41 24.16 -10.67
C VAL A 5 -30.54 25.18 -10.92
N ALA A 6 -30.69 26.15 -10.02
CA ALA A 6 -31.63 27.28 -10.14
C ALA A 6 -30.95 28.57 -10.65
N LEU A 7 -29.63 28.54 -10.88
CA LEU A 7 -28.90 29.65 -11.47
C LEU A 7 -29.25 29.99 -12.94
N PRO A 8 -29.58 29.04 -13.84
CA PRO A 8 -29.83 29.40 -15.24
C PRO A 8 -31.08 30.27 -15.40
N THR A 9 -32.13 30.02 -14.61
CA THR A 9 -33.41 30.72 -14.72
C THR A 9 -33.35 32.16 -14.21
N LEU A 10 -32.65 32.42 -13.10
CA LEU A 10 -32.50 33.78 -12.58
C LEU A 10 -31.61 34.65 -13.47
N VAL A 11 -30.51 34.08 -13.98
CA VAL A 11 -29.61 34.78 -14.92
C VAL A 11 -30.33 35.05 -16.23
N THR A 12 -31.08 34.08 -16.76
CA THR A 12 -31.89 34.27 -17.98
C THR A 12 -32.98 35.33 -17.77
N PHE A 13 -33.63 35.35 -16.60
CA PHE A 13 -34.66 36.34 -16.26
C PHE A 13 -34.09 37.75 -16.09
N LEU A 14 -32.94 37.91 -15.43
CA LEU A 14 -32.25 39.19 -15.31
C LEU A 14 -31.69 39.68 -16.64
N LEU A 15 -31.21 38.77 -17.51
CA LEU A 15 -30.82 39.12 -18.88
C LEU A 15 -32.01 39.63 -19.70
N VAL A 16 -33.16 38.96 -19.59
CA VAL A 16 -34.38 39.37 -20.29
C VAL A 16 -34.88 40.73 -19.77
N LEU A 17 -34.83 40.99 -18.46
CA LEU A 17 -35.17 42.30 -17.89
C LEU A 17 -34.21 43.40 -18.36
N ALA A 18 -32.90 43.15 -18.36
CA ALA A 18 -31.92 44.11 -18.87
C ALA A 18 -32.09 44.40 -20.36
N ILE A 19 -32.49 43.40 -21.16
CA ILE A 19 -32.82 43.57 -22.59
C ILE A 19 -34.10 44.40 -22.76
N ILE A 20 -35.13 44.17 -21.93
CA ILE A 20 -36.39 44.93 -21.95
C ILE A 20 -36.18 46.40 -21.54
N GLU A 21 -35.30 46.65 -20.57
CA GLU A 21 -34.99 48.01 -20.10
C GLU A 21 -34.10 48.77 -21.10
N ALA A 22 -33.25 48.07 -21.86
CA ALA A 22 -32.40 48.65 -22.90
C ALA A 22 -33.11 48.90 -24.26
N THR A 23 -34.28 48.32 -24.49
CA THR A 23 -35.01 48.44 -25.77
C THR A 23 -35.63 49.82 -26.04
N ASP A 24 -35.63 50.75 -25.09
CA ASP A 24 -36.24 52.07 -25.30
C ASP A 24 -35.28 53.13 -25.89
N GLU A 25 -33.96 52.89 -25.96
CA GLU A 25 -33.01 53.90 -26.47
C GLU A 25 -31.88 53.41 -27.41
N LEU A 26 -31.74 52.12 -27.74
CA LEU A 26 -30.60 51.61 -28.53
C LEU A 26 -30.96 50.83 -29.81
N ASN A 27 -30.08 50.92 -30.82
CA ASN A 27 -30.19 50.23 -32.11
C ASN A 27 -30.18 48.70 -31.96
N THR A 28 -31.15 48.00 -32.56
CA THR A 28 -31.35 46.55 -32.44
C THR A 28 -30.13 45.71 -32.83
N ALA A 29 -29.29 46.20 -33.74
CA ALA A 29 -28.06 45.54 -34.17
C ALA A 29 -26.99 45.48 -33.06
N ASP A 30 -26.88 46.53 -32.23
CA ASP A 30 -25.91 46.60 -31.15
C ASP A 30 -26.31 45.70 -29.97
N LEU A 31 -27.61 45.66 -29.66
CA LEU A 31 -28.18 44.74 -28.67
C LEU A 31 -27.95 43.27 -29.05
N LEU A 32 -28.14 42.92 -30.33
CA LEU A 32 -27.87 41.56 -30.82
C LEU A 32 -26.38 41.20 -30.76
N ARG A 33 -25.48 42.16 -30.98
CA ARG A 33 -24.03 41.95 -30.84
C ARG A 33 -23.64 41.72 -29.39
N GLU A 34 -24.15 42.55 -28.48
CA GLU A 34 -23.88 42.43 -27.04
C GLU A 34 -24.45 41.12 -26.47
N TYR A 35 -25.66 40.73 -26.88
CA TYR A 35 -26.25 39.44 -26.53
C TYR A 35 -25.38 38.24 -26.96
N ARG A 36 -24.85 38.25 -28.20
CA ARG A 36 -23.95 37.19 -28.68
C ARG A 36 -22.63 37.15 -27.89
N LEU A 37 -22.09 38.31 -27.51
CA LEU A 37 -20.89 38.39 -26.68
C LEU A 37 -21.15 37.87 -25.26
N LEU A 38 -22.31 38.20 -24.68
CA LEU A 38 -22.73 37.68 -23.38
C LEU A 38 -22.93 36.16 -23.42
N GLN A 39 -23.57 35.62 -24.46
CA GLN A 39 -23.70 34.18 -24.65
C GLN A 39 -22.34 33.48 -24.74
N ALA A 40 -21.39 34.04 -25.50
CA ALA A 40 -20.04 33.49 -25.60
C ALA A 40 -19.31 33.48 -24.24
N ARG A 41 -19.43 34.56 -23.45
CA ARG A 41 -18.85 34.64 -22.10
C ARG A 41 -19.47 33.65 -21.11
N VAL A 42 -20.79 33.42 -21.19
CA VAL A 42 -21.47 32.44 -20.35
C VAL A 42 -20.97 31.03 -20.64
N VAL A 43 -20.82 30.66 -21.92
CA VAL A 43 -20.28 29.35 -22.31
C VAL A 43 -18.84 29.16 -21.82
N ASP A 44 -18.00 30.20 -21.94
CA ASP A 44 -16.62 30.17 -21.45
C ASP A 44 -16.55 30.01 -19.92
N LEU A 45 -17.38 30.76 -19.19
CA LEU A 45 -17.50 30.65 -17.73
C LEU A 45 -18.00 29.26 -17.28
N GLU A 46 -18.97 28.68 -17.98
CA GLU A 46 -19.43 27.32 -17.69
C GLU A 46 -18.31 26.29 -17.92
N SER A 47 -17.53 26.43 -18.98
CA SER A 47 -16.41 25.52 -19.26
C SER A 47 -15.30 25.65 -18.21
N SER A 48 -14.99 26.88 -17.80
CA SER A 48 -14.04 27.17 -16.72
C SER A 48 -14.53 26.59 -15.39
N SER A 49 -15.81 26.79 -15.06
CA SER A 49 -16.41 26.24 -13.83
C SER A 49 -16.37 24.70 -13.81
N ARG A 50 -16.66 24.03 -14.93
CA ARG A 50 -16.55 22.56 -15.04
C ARG A 50 -15.12 22.08 -14.87
N SER A 51 -14.14 22.76 -15.46
CA SER A 51 -12.72 22.41 -15.32
C SER A 51 -12.21 22.57 -13.88
N LEU A 52 -12.70 23.58 -13.16
CA LEU A 52 -12.37 23.77 -11.74
C LEU A 52 -13.02 22.70 -10.87
N GLN A 53 -14.27 22.33 -11.17
CA GLN A 53 -14.96 21.23 -10.49
C GLN A 53 -14.22 19.91 -10.68
N SER A 54 -13.86 19.56 -11.92
CA SER A 54 -13.12 18.31 -12.20
C SER A 54 -11.77 18.30 -11.49
N THR A 55 -11.01 19.40 -11.56
CA THR A 55 -9.71 19.52 -10.87
C THR A 55 -9.85 19.36 -9.35
N THR A 56 -10.92 19.92 -8.76
CA THR A 56 -11.19 19.81 -7.33
C THR A 56 -11.58 18.38 -6.95
N GLU A 57 -12.42 17.72 -7.76
CA GLU A 57 -12.82 16.33 -7.55
C GLU A 57 -11.62 15.38 -7.65
N ASP A 58 -10.77 15.55 -8.66
CA ASP A 58 -9.57 14.73 -8.85
C ASP A 58 -8.57 14.93 -7.69
N GLY A 59 -8.38 16.18 -7.26
CA GLY A 59 -7.55 16.48 -6.08
C GLY A 59 -8.08 15.85 -4.80
N LEU A 60 -9.40 15.86 -4.57
CA LEU A 60 -10.01 15.26 -3.40
C LEU A 60 -9.91 13.72 -3.41
N LYS A 61 -10.10 13.09 -4.58
CA LYS A 61 -9.92 11.65 -4.77
C LYS A 61 -8.47 11.25 -4.45
N ALA A 62 -7.49 11.93 -5.05
CA ALA A 62 -6.08 11.65 -4.82
C ALA A 62 -5.67 11.81 -3.33
N ALA A 63 -6.18 12.85 -2.66
CA ALA A 63 -5.94 13.06 -1.23
C ALA A 63 -6.55 11.96 -0.37
N THR A 64 -7.77 11.52 -0.68
CA THR A 64 -8.48 10.47 0.06
C THR A 64 -7.81 9.11 -0.14
N ASP A 65 -7.46 8.76 -1.38
CA ASP A 65 -6.71 7.54 -1.70
C ASP A 65 -5.37 7.51 -0.96
N THR A 66 -4.68 8.66 -0.87
CA THR A 66 -3.42 8.80 -0.15
C THR A 66 -3.58 8.59 1.35
N ILE A 67 -4.55 9.26 1.98
CA ILE A 67 -4.81 9.11 3.42
C ILE A 67 -5.21 7.67 3.74
N TRP A 68 -6.08 7.08 2.91
CA TRP A 68 -6.53 5.70 3.09
C TRP A 68 -5.35 4.73 3.04
N LEU A 69 -4.50 4.84 2.02
CA LEU A 69 -3.33 3.96 1.87
C LEU A 69 -2.34 4.10 3.04
N LEU A 70 -2.13 5.32 3.56
CA LEU A 70 -1.29 5.56 4.73
C LEU A 70 -1.88 4.95 6.01
N VAL A 71 -3.19 5.08 6.24
CA VAL A 71 -3.87 4.43 7.38
C VAL A 71 -3.72 2.92 7.29
N CYS A 72 -3.90 2.36 6.11
CA CYS A 72 -3.77 0.93 5.89
C CYS A 72 -2.32 0.46 6.06
N GLY A 73 -1.34 1.21 5.55
CA GLY A 73 0.09 0.94 5.80
C GLY A 73 0.44 0.97 7.28
N ALA A 74 -0.15 1.89 8.05
CA ALA A 74 0.05 1.96 9.50
C ALA A 74 -0.57 0.74 10.22
N LEU A 75 -1.72 0.24 9.75
CA LEU A 75 -2.33 -0.97 10.29
C LEU A 75 -1.49 -2.21 9.95
N VAL A 76 -0.94 -2.32 8.74
CA VAL A 76 0.01 -3.40 8.38
C VAL A 76 1.28 -3.30 9.22
N MET A 77 1.84 -2.10 9.42
CA MET A 77 2.97 -1.90 10.32
C MET A 77 2.62 -2.36 11.75
N PHE A 78 1.39 -2.11 12.22
CA PHE A 78 0.93 -2.57 13.54
C PHE A 78 0.86 -4.10 13.67
N MET A 79 0.83 -4.84 12.55
CA MET A 79 0.99 -6.31 12.59
C MET A 79 2.31 -6.72 13.22
N GLN A 80 3.36 -5.91 13.14
CA GLN A 80 4.66 -6.18 13.77
C GLN A 80 4.53 -6.29 15.29
N ALA A 81 3.69 -5.45 15.91
CA ALA A 81 3.37 -5.57 17.33
C ALA A 81 2.55 -6.84 17.63
N GLY A 82 1.69 -7.25 16.68
CA GLY A 82 0.94 -8.50 16.73
C GLY A 82 1.83 -9.73 16.70
N PHE A 83 2.77 -9.81 15.75
CA PHE A 83 3.78 -10.87 15.66
C PHE A 83 4.65 -10.91 16.90
N ALA A 84 5.18 -9.76 17.35
CA ALA A 84 5.99 -9.68 18.55
C ALA A 84 5.25 -10.23 19.78
N SER A 85 3.97 -9.89 19.95
CA SER A 85 3.15 -10.38 21.07
C SER A 85 2.85 -11.87 20.94
N LEU A 86 2.46 -12.33 19.75
CA LEU A 86 2.14 -13.73 19.48
C LEU A 86 3.34 -14.64 19.72
N GLU A 87 4.49 -14.27 19.16
CA GLU A 87 5.73 -15.03 19.29
C GLU A 87 6.28 -15.00 20.71
N ALA A 88 6.26 -13.83 21.39
CA ALA A 88 6.66 -13.72 22.79
C ALA A 88 5.81 -14.60 23.72
N GLY A 89 4.52 -14.76 23.42
CA GLY A 89 3.66 -15.68 24.16
C GLY A 89 3.91 -17.15 23.84
N ALA A 90 4.29 -17.48 22.61
CA ALA A 90 4.48 -18.85 22.12
C ALA A 90 5.86 -19.46 22.42
N VAL A 91 6.90 -18.65 22.64
CA VAL A 91 8.22 -19.12 23.05
C VAL A 91 8.30 -19.37 24.56
N ARG A 92 9.36 -20.07 24.99
CA ARG A 92 9.67 -20.24 26.42
C ARG A 92 10.16 -18.92 27.01
N VAL A 93 9.93 -18.73 28.32
CA VAL A 93 10.25 -17.49 29.06
C VAL A 93 11.68 -16.98 28.83
N ASN A 94 12.66 -17.88 28.79
CA ASN A 94 14.08 -17.53 28.63
C ASN A 94 14.41 -16.97 27.24
N ASN A 95 13.55 -17.18 26.24
CA ASN A 95 13.75 -16.73 24.86
C ASN A 95 12.92 -15.50 24.49
N VAL A 96 12.05 -15.02 25.40
CA VAL A 96 11.14 -13.88 25.14
C VAL A 96 11.91 -12.61 24.76
N GLN A 97 12.99 -12.29 25.47
CA GLN A 97 13.78 -11.11 25.15
C GLN A 97 14.44 -11.22 23.75
N SER A 98 14.90 -12.42 23.38
CA SER A 98 15.51 -12.66 22.07
C SER A 98 14.50 -12.49 20.94
N ILE A 99 13.27 -12.97 21.12
CA ILE A 99 12.25 -12.91 20.06
C ILE A 99 11.71 -11.49 19.87
N LEU A 100 11.52 -10.74 20.96
CA LEU A 100 11.12 -9.32 20.89
C LEU A 100 12.18 -8.47 20.20
N LEU A 101 13.47 -8.70 20.51
CA LEU A 101 14.57 -7.99 19.86
C LEU A 101 14.64 -8.30 18.36
N LYS A 102 14.38 -9.55 17.95
CA LYS A 102 14.34 -9.94 16.54
C LYS A 102 13.20 -9.25 15.79
N ASN A 103 12.00 -9.21 16.36
CA ASN A 103 10.86 -8.50 15.76
C ASN A 103 11.14 -7.00 15.60
N LEU A 104 11.71 -6.34 16.62
CA LEU A 104 12.07 -4.92 16.53
C LEU A 104 13.12 -4.67 15.45
N LEU A 105 14.15 -5.52 15.39
CA LEU A 105 15.24 -5.35 14.43
C LEU A 105 14.84 -5.73 13.01
N ASP A 106 13.86 -6.61 12.80
CA ASP A 106 13.26 -6.87 11.50
C ASP A 106 12.65 -5.60 10.91
N VAL A 107 11.98 -4.80 11.73
CA VAL A 107 11.47 -3.50 11.30
C VAL A 107 12.63 -2.59 10.94
N CYS A 108 13.63 -2.41 11.82
CA CYS A 108 14.74 -1.48 11.56
C CYS A 108 15.59 -1.87 10.34
N VAL A 109 16.04 -3.12 10.28
CA VAL A 109 16.86 -3.65 9.17
C VAL A 109 16.02 -3.71 7.90
N GLY A 110 14.78 -4.19 8.00
CA GLY A 110 13.84 -4.23 6.89
C GLY A 110 13.60 -2.87 6.25
N THR A 111 13.44 -1.81 7.05
CA THR A 111 13.35 -0.43 6.55
C THR A 111 14.58 -0.04 5.76
N LEU A 112 15.78 -0.26 6.31
CA LEU A 112 17.02 0.15 5.65
C LEU A 112 17.25 -0.58 4.33
N PHE A 113 17.03 -1.89 4.29
CA PHE A 113 17.26 -2.70 3.08
C PHE A 113 16.15 -2.55 2.04
N TRP A 114 14.90 -2.38 2.47
CA TRP A 114 13.81 -2.03 1.56
C TRP A 114 14.01 -0.64 0.94
N TRP A 115 14.41 0.34 1.76
CA TRP A 115 14.75 1.69 1.29
C TRP A 115 15.95 1.67 0.34
N ALA A 116 17.03 0.97 0.69
CA ALA A 116 18.27 0.99 -0.08
C ALA A 116 18.19 0.17 -1.37
N PHE A 117 17.51 -0.99 -1.36
CA PHE A 117 17.52 -1.94 -2.48
C PHE A 117 16.13 -2.42 -2.85
N GLY A 118 15.32 -2.81 -1.86
CA GLY A 118 14.12 -3.60 -2.10
C GLY A 118 13.07 -2.90 -2.95
N PHE A 119 12.77 -1.63 -2.67
CA PHE A 119 11.75 -0.92 -3.45
C PHE A 119 12.15 -0.74 -4.92
N ALA A 120 13.42 -0.45 -5.18
CA ALA A 120 13.94 -0.30 -6.54
C ALA A 120 13.93 -1.63 -7.32
N ILE A 121 14.18 -2.76 -6.67
CA ILE A 121 14.09 -4.08 -7.31
C ILE A 121 12.63 -4.44 -7.62
N ALA A 122 11.71 -4.12 -6.71
CA ALA A 122 10.30 -4.45 -6.82
C ALA A 122 9.55 -3.60 -7.86
N TYR A 123 9.77 -2.29 -7.85
CA TYR A 123 8.97 -1.30 -8.59
C TYR A 123 9.82 -0.38 -9.50
N GLY A 124 11.13 -0.65 -9.62
CA GLY A 124 12.04 0.08 -10.52
C GLY A 124 11.65 -0.03 -11.97
N TYR A 125 12.12 0.93 -12.78
CA TYR A 125 11.96 0.92 -14.23
C TYR A 125 12.48 -0.41 -14.81
N GLY A 126 11.58 -1.16 -15.45
CA GLY A 126 11.89 -2.39 -16.16
C GLY A 126 11.62 -2.28 -17.66
N ASP A 127 12.25 -3.15 -18.44
CA ASP A 127 11.67 -3.52 -19.74
C ASP A 127 10.42 -4.36 -19.42
N SER A 128 9.33 -4.21 -20.20
CA SER A 128 8.01 -4.85 -19.97
C SER A 128 7.99 -6.40 -19.99
N HIS A 129 9.17 -7.03 -20.09
CA HIS A 129 9.44 -8.47 -20.05
C HIS A 129 10.66 -8.79 -19.17
N GLY A 130 11.02 -7.88 -18.26
CA GLY A 130 12.16 -7.99 -17.37
C GLY A 130 11.92 -8.99 -16.23
N PHE A 131 12.96 -9.23 -15.46
CA PHE A 131 12.89 -10.09 -14.27
C PHE A 131 12.91 -9.29 -12.96
N PHE A 132 13.29 -8.01 -13.01
CA PHE A 132 13.34 -7.10 -11.86
C PHE A 132 13.47 -5.65 -12.30
N GLY A 133 13.06 -4.74 -11.44
CA GLY A 133 13.19 -3.29 -11.62
C GLY A 133 14.64 -2.83 -11.51
N ARG A 134 15.02 -1.88 -12.38
CA ARG A 134 16.29 -1.17 -12.31
C ARG A 134 16.03 0.25 -11.80
N GLY A 135 17.07 0.88 -11.24
CA GLY A 135 16.95 2.26 -10.75
C GLY A 135 17.15 2.41 -9.25
N LEU A 136 18.15 1.72 -8.70
CA LEU A 136 18.66 1.91 -7.34
C LEU A 136 18.98 3.37 -6.96
N THR A 137 18.97 4.30 -7.92
CA THR A 137 19.45 5.68 -7.78
C THR A 137 18.73 6.71 -8.66
N SER A 138 17.49 6.49 -9.13
CA SER A 138 16.70 7.61 -9.67
C SER A 138 16.07 8.36 -8.51
N TRP A 139 16.82 9.30 -7.95
CA TRP A 139 16.30 10.23 -6.96
C TRP A 139 15.43 11.23 -7.69
N PRO A 140 14.16 11.42 -7.30
CA PRO A 140 13.36 12.49 -7.88
C PRO A 140 14.03 13.84 -7.62
N ASP A 141 14.01 14.73 -8.61
CA ASP A 141 14.52 16.11 -8.50
C ASP A 141 13.70 16.98 -7.52
N ASP A 142 12.67 16.40 -6.88
CA ASP A 142 11.76 17.04 -5.93
C ASP A 142 12.30 17.15 -4.49
N GLY A 143 13.47 16.58 -4.20
CA GLY A 143 14.12 16.64 -2.89
C GLY A 143 13.55 15.71 -1.81
N SER A 144 12.68 14.76 -2.18
CA SER A 144 12.01 13.86 -1.22
C SER A 144 12.91 12.78 -0.58
N ASN A 145 14.17 12.61 -1.02
CA ASN A 145 15.16 11.66 -0.47
C ASN A 145 14.64 10.22 -0.29
N VAL A 146 13.66 9.80 -1.09
CA VAL A 146 13.19 8.42 -1.18
C VAL A 146 13.32 7.98 -2.64
N PRO A 147 13.77 6.74 -2.93
CA PRO A 147 13.83 6.25 -4.29
C PRO A 147 12.41 6.17 -4.84
N VAL A 148 12.03 7.15 -5.67
CA VAL A 148 10.86 7.04 -6.54
C VAL A 148 11.32 6.20 -7.72
N ALA A 149 11.09 4.91 -7.58
CA ALA A 149 11.05 4.01 -8.70
C ALA A 149 9.74 4.31 -9.46
N GLY A 150 9.78 4.71 -10.74
CA GLY A 150 8.57 4.90 -11.54
C GLY A 150 7.66 6.09 -11.15
N GLU A 151 6.34 5.89 -11.31
CA GLU A 151 5.27 6.85 -10.95
C GLU A 151 4.80 6.72 -9.49
N TYR A 152 5.46 5.89 -8.68
CA TYR A 152 5.00 5.53 -7.34
C TYR A 152 5.30 6.61 -6.29
N ALA A 153 4.30 6.96 -5.49
CA ALA A 153 4.42 7.98 -4.45
C ALA A 153 4.92 7.38 -3.13
N LEU A 154 5.35 8.25 -2.20
CA LEU A 154 5.80 7.85 -0.84
C LEU A 154 4.79 6.97 -0.09
N LYS A 155 3.50 7.16 -0.37
CA LYS A 155 2.41 6.33 0.20
C LYS A 155 2.54 4.86 -0.21
N ASP A 156 2.92 4.60 -1.46
CA ASP A 156 3.05 3.25 -2.01
C ASP A 156 4.31 2.58 -1.44
N TRP A 157 5.40 3.35 -1.33
CA TRP A 157 6.61 2.92 -0.65
C TRP A 157 6.34 2.45 0.78
N PHE A 158 5.63 3.27 1.57
CA PHE A 158 5.33 2.96 2.97
C PHE A 158 4.41 1.74 3.10
N PHE A 159 3.37 1.66 2.25
CA PHE A 159 2.46 0.53 2.24
C PHE A 159 3.21 -0.78 1.91
N GLN A 160 4.03 -0.78 0.86
CA GLN A 160 4.76 -1.97 0.43
C GLN A 160 5.89 -2.37 1.38
N TRP A 161 6.56 -1.39 2.01
CA TRP A 161 7.51 -1.63 3.07
C TRP A 161 6.90 -2.45 4.22
N ALA A 162 5.68 -2.10 4.63
CA ALA A 162 5.00 -2.78 5.73
C ALA A 162 4.75 -4.27 5.41
N PHE A 163 4.42 -4.61 4.16
CA PHE A 163 4.31 -6.00 3.72
C PHE A 163 5.66 -6.71 3.62
N SER A 164 6.72 -6.03 3.15
CA SER A 164 8.08 -6.58 3.16
C SER A 164 8.54 -6.96 4.56
N ALA A 165 8.34 -6.06 5.54
CA ALA A 165 8.63 -6.35 6.94
C ALA A 165 7.79 -7.52 7.46
N THR A 166 6.54 -7.65 7.00
CA THR A 166 5.65 -8.77 7.35
C THR A 166 6.15 -10.11 6.79
N ALA A 167 6.64 -10.14 5.55
CA ALA A 167 7.20 -11.35 4.97
C ALA A 167 8.44 -11.85 5.73
N ALA A 168 9.29 -10.93 6.19
CA ALA A 168 10.48 -11.26 6.98
C ALA A 168 10.12 -11.81 8.37
N THR A 169 9.18 -11.17 9.09
CA THR A 169 8.80 -11.57 10.46
C THR A 169 8.09 -12.93 10.52
N ILE A 170 7.47 -13.41 9.44
CA ILE A 170 6.88 -14.78 9.43
C ILE A 170 7.96 -15.84 9.74
N VAL A 171 9.22 -15.58 9.38
CA VAL A 171 10.30 -16.54 9.58
C VAL A 171 10.76 -16.61 11.03
N SER A 172 10.67 -15.53 11.82
CA SER A 172 11.09 -15.55 13.25
C SER A 172 10.38 -16.64 14.03
N GLY A 173 9.08 -16.80 13.84
CA GLY A 173 8.29 -17.84 14.50
C GLY A 173 8.76 -19.25 14.14
N GLY A 174 9.08 -19.51 12.87
CA GLY A 174 9.56 -20.82 12.39
C GLY A 174 10.92 -21.22 12.96
N VAL A 175 11.83 -20.24 13.10
CA VAL A 175 13.21 -20.45 13.58
C VAL A 175 13.43 -20.07 15.04
N ALA A 176 12.34 -19.81 15.77
CA ALA A 176 12.38 -19.35 17.15
C ALA A 176 13.23 -20.26 18.06
N GLU A 177 13.85 -19.63 19.07
CA GLU A 177 14.66 -20.24 20.14
C GLU A 177 15.98 -20.90 19.73
N ARG A 178 16.28 -21.05 18.44
CA ARG A 178 17.47 -21.77 17.96
C ARG A 178 18.32 -21.03 16.93
N VAL A 179 17.81 -19.94 16.37
CA VAL A 179 18.61 -19.02 15.56
C VAL A 179 19.31 -18.00 16.44
N ASN A 180 20.60 -17.75 16.17
CA ASN A 180 21.31 -16.62 16.77
C ASN A 180 20.76 -15.30 16.18
N SER A 181 20.92 -14.18 16.89
CA SER A 181 20.35 -12.90 16.42
C SER A 181 21.07 -12.36 15.18
N VAL A 182 22.40 -12.54 15.09
CA VAL A 182 23.18 -12.01 13.96
C VAL A 182 22.81 -12.67 12.63
N SER A 183 22.71 -14.01 12.57
CA SER A 183 22.30 -14.66 11.32
C SER A 183 20.85 -14.34 10.96
N TYR A 184 20.01 -14.09 11.96
CA TYR A 184 18.65 -13.63 11.74
C TYR A 184 18.60 -12.23 11.11
N PHE A 185 19.46 -11.30 11.52
CA PHE A 185 19.54 -9.97 10.89
C PHE A 185 20.04 -10.02 9.46
N VAL A 186 21.04 -10.87 9.18
CA VAL A 186 21.51 -11.10 7.81
C VAL A 186 20.40 -11.70 6.96
N TYR A 187 19.65 -12.65 7.50
CA TYR A 187 18.47 -13.21 6.85
C TYR A 187 17.43 -12.11 6.54
N SER A 188 17.09 -11.28 7.52
CA SER A 188 16.11 -10.20 7.37
C SER A 188 16.52 -9.18 6.31
N ALA A 189 17.79 -8.79 6.28
CA ALA A 189 18.37 -7.93 5.26
C ALA A 189 18.27 -8.55 3.85
N ILE A 190 18.59 -9.84 3.71
CA ILE A 190 18.50 -10.54 2.42
C ILE A 190 17.04 -10.70 1.99
N MET A 191 16.15 -11.04 2.92
CA MET A 191 14.74 -11.23 2.65
C MET A 191 14.10 -9.93 2.14
N THR A 192 14.29 -8.83 2.88
CA THR A 192 13.67 -7.53 2.57
C THR A 192 14.39 -6.77 1.45
N GLY A 193 15.69 -6.94 1.31
CA GLY A 193 16.49 -6.25 0.28
C GLY A 193 16.53 -6.96 -1.06
N PHE A 194 16.30 -8.28 -1.11
CA PHE A 194 16.47 -9.07 -2.33
C PHE A 194 15.32 -10.05 -2.57
N ILE A 195 15.16 -11.09 -1.72
CA ILE A 195 14.25 -12.21 -2.02
C ILE A 195 12.80 -11.73 -2.21
N TYR A 196 12.24 -11.03 -1.23
CA TYR A 196 10.87 -10.53 -1.27
C TYR A 196 10.65 -9.52 -2.41
N PRO A 197 11.53 -8.50 -2.61
CA PRO A 197 11.45 -7.61 -3.77
C PRO A 197 11.33 -8.29 -5.13
N PHE A 198 12.09 -9.37 -5.38
CA PHE A 198 11.97 -10.12 -6.64
C PHE A 198 10.58 -10.75 -6.78
N VAL A 199 10.04 -11.31 -5.70
CA VAL A 199 8.69 -11.90 -5.73
C VAL A 199 7.63 -10.82 -5.97
N VAL A 200 7.77 -9.64 -5.36
CA VAL A 200 6.91 -8.48 -5.60
C VAL A 200 7.02 -8.00 -7.04
N ALA A 201 8.24 -7.92 -7.59
CA ALA A 201 8.46 -7.57 -8.98
C ALA A 201 7.61 -8.49 -9.87
N TRP A 202 7.76 -9.80 -9.74
CA TRP A 202 7.05 -10.73 -10.60
C TRP A 202 5.52 -10.63 -10.46
N GLY A 203 5.00 -10.58 -9.22
CA GLY A 203 3.56 -10.73 -8.98
C GLY A 203 2.74 -9.47 -8.75
N TRP A 204 3.36 -8.33 -8.42
CA TRP A 204 2.67 -7.11 -7.97
C TRP A 204 3.12 -5.80 -8.63
N SER A 205 4.24 -5.79 -9.36
CA SER A 205 4.64 -4.60 -10.11
C SER A 205 3.69 -4.29 -11.28
N GLY A 206 3.06 -5.33 -11.87
CA GLY A 206 2.31 -5.21 -13.12
C GLY A 206 3.19 -5.09 -14.37
N GLU A 207 4.52 -5.09 -14.23
CA GLU A 207 5.45 -4.90 -15.35
C GLU A 207 6.19 -6.17 -15.77
N PHE A 208 6.24 -7.18 -14.92
CA PHE A 208 7.11 -8.35 -15.10
C PHE A 208 6.34 -9.64 -15.45
N TRP A 209 7.12 -10.69 -15.75
CA TRP A 209 6.65 -11.88 -16.46
C TRP A 209 5.39 -12.56 -15.90
N LEU A 210 5.23 -12.67 -14.57
CA LEU A 210 4.04 -13.31 -13.98
C LEU A 210 2.75 -12.51 -14.22
N THR A 211 2.83 -11.18 -14.38
CA THR A 211 1.68 -10.32 -14.66
C THR A 211 1.51 -9.99 -16.14
N ASN A 212 2.57 -10.06 -16.97
CA ASN A 212 2.55 -9.57 -18.35
C ASN A 212 2.77 -10.59 -19.46
N ASP A 213 3.40 -11.74 -19.18
CA ASP A 213 3.82 -12.66 -20.24
C ASP A 213 2.82 -13.81 -20.48
N PHE A 214 1.75 -13.88 -19.69
CA PHE A 214 0.75 -14.96 -19.76
C PHE A 214 -0.64 -14.44 -20.13
N ASP A 215 -1.38 -15.23 -20.94
CA ASP A 215 -2.78 -14.95 -21.29
C ASP A 215 -3.71 -14.88 -20.06
N SER A 216 -3.35 -15.61 -18.99
CA SER A 216 -3.97 -15.54 -17.68
C SER A 216 -2.93 -15.03 -16.69
N PRO A 217 -2.89 -13.72 -16.40
CA PRO A 217 -1.89 -13.15 -15.51
C PRO A 217 -2.06 -13.67 -14.07
N TYR A 218 -0.94 -13.80 -13.36
CA TYR A 218 -0.95 -14.14 -11.94
C TYR A 218 -1.68 -13.05 -11.15
N PHE A 219 -2.53 -13.49 -10.23
CA PHE A 219 -3.29 -12.59 -9.36
C PHE A 219 -3.16 -13.04 -7.92
N ASP A 220 -2.58 -12.17 -7.09
CA ASP A 220 -2.57 -12.29 -5.64
C ASP A 220 -3.08 -10.98 -5.05
N PHE A 221 -4.24 -11.02 -4.42
CA PHE A 221 -4.93 -9.80 -4.05
C PHE A 221 -4.27 -9.05 -2.86
N ALA A 222 -3.87 -9.79 -1.84
CA ALA A 222 -3.39 -9.22 -0.57
C ALA A 222 -2.12 -9.93 -0.02
N GLY A 223 -1.47 -10.77 -0.83
CA GLY A 223 -0.16 -11.32 -0.51
C GLY A 223 -0.22 -12.73 0.05
N SER A 224 -1.24 -13.51 -0.29
CA SER A 224 -1.32 -14.93 0.10
C SER A 224 -0.12 -15.73 -0.41
N GLY A 225 0.30 -15.48 -1.65
CA GLY A 225 1.52 -16.01 -2.24
C GLY A 225 2.72 -15.10 -1.93
N ILE A 226 2.62 -13.83 -2.29
CA ILE A 226 3.75 -12.90 -2.30
C ILE A 226 4.32 -12.68 -0.89
N VAL A 227 3.46 -12.61 0.13
CA VAL A 227 3.86 -12.35 1.53
C VAL A 227 3.89 -13.65 2.32
N HIS A 228 2.74 -14.33 2.42
CA HIS A 228 2.56 -15.45 3.35
C HIS A 228 3.25 -16.72 2.87
N LEU A 229 3.15 -17.08 1.59
CA LEU A 229 3.87 -18.23 1.05
C LEU A 229 5.37 -17.96 1.03
N THR A 230 5.84 -16.78 0.59
CA THR A 230 7.27 -16.43 0.59
C THR A 230 7.87 -16.52 1.99
N GLY A 231 7.22 -15.90 2.99
CA GLY A 231 7.62 -16.01 4.40
C GLY A 231 7.51 -17.44 4.92
N GLY A 232 6.43 -18.16 4.60
CA GLY A 232 6.19 -19.53 5.05
C GLY A 232 7.21 -20.53 4.50
N ILE A 233 7.60 -20.40 3.24
CA ILE A 233 8.68 -21.21 2.64
C ILE A 233 10.03 -20.84 3.27
N GLY A 234 10.30 -19.55 3.51
CA GLY A 234 11.47 -19.13 4.27
C GLY A 234 11.53 -19.76 5.66
N ALA A 235 10.40 -19.78 6.38
CA ALA A 235 10.27 -20.39 7.70
C ALA A 235 10.47 -21.91 7.65
N LEU A 236 9.90 -22.57 6.64
CA LEU A 236 10.04 -24.01 6.43
C LEU A 236 11.49 -24.41 6.14
N VAL A 237 12.14 -23.73 5.19
CA VAL A 237 13.55 -23.98 4.83
C VAL A 237 14.46 -23.66 6.00
N GLY A 238 14.25 -22.52 6.68
CA GLY A 238 15.01 -22.16 7.88
C GLY A 238 14.86 -23.18 9.00
N ALA A 239 13.64 -23.68 9.24
CA ALA A 239 13.39 -24.72 10.22
C ALA A 239 14.04 -26.06 9.84
N ALA A 240 14.04 -26.43 8.56
CA ALA A 240 14.67 -27.64 8.06
C ALA A 240 16.20 -27.61 8.23
N ILE A 241 16.84 -26.47 7.94
CA ILE A 241 18.30 -26.30 8.08
C ILE A 241 18.71 -26.31 9.56
N LEU A 242 17.98 -25.60 10.41
CA LEU A 242 18.30 -25.53 11.85
C LEU A 242 17.96 -26.83 12.60
N GLY A 243 17.04 -27.63 12.07
CA GLY A 243 16.53 -28.83 12.71
C GLY A 243 15.61 -28.53 13.90
N PRO A 244 15.21 -29.58 14.64
CA PRO A 244 14.29 -29.46 15.77
C PRO A 244 14.93 -28.76 16.98
N ARG A 245 14.07 -28.15 17.81
CA ARG A 245 14.51 -27.62 19.12
C ARG A 245 15.07 -28.77 19.98
N ARG A 246 16.15 -28.51 20.70
CA ARG A 246 16.79 -29.50 21.59
C ARG A 246 15.76 -30.09 22.56
N GLY A 247 15.61 -31.41 22.55
CA GLY A 247 14.67 -32.15 23.41
C GLY A 247 13.21 -32.20 22.93
N ARG A 248 12.87 -31.56 21.80
CA ARG A 248 11.46 -31.46 21.32
C ARG A 248 10.83 -32.80 20.93
N PHE A 249 11.65 -33.75 20.51
CA PHE A 249 11.20 -35.08 20.08
C PHE A 249 11.85 -36.20 20.89
N ASP A 250 12.48 -35.85 22.01
CA ASP A 250 13.11 -36.80 22.90
C ASP A 250 12.09 -37.28 23.93
N SER A 251 11.84 -38.59 23.99
CA SER A 251 10.93 -39.20 24.95
C SER A 251 11.39 -39.08 26.41
N SER A 252 12.68 -38.80 26.63
CA SER A 252 13.24 -38.61 27.97
C SER A 252 13.04 -37.19 28.52
N VAL A 253 12.65 -36.24 27.67
CA VAL A 253 12.44 -34.84 28.04
C VAL A 253 10.95 -34.60 28.30
N ASP A 254 10.64 -33.98 29.44
CA ASP A 254 9.29 -33.50 29.71
C ASP A 254 8.87 -32.45 28.67
N GLN A 255 7.80 -32.76 27.96
CA GLN A 255 7.31 -31.92 26.87
C GLN A 255 6.61 -30.64 27.37
N SER A 256 6.24 -30.57 28.65
CA SER A 256 5.71 -29.34 29.29
C SER A 256 6.71 -28.17 29.23
N VAL A 257 8.00 -28.48 29.09
CA VAL A 257 9.06 -27.46 28.92
C VAL A 257 8.83 -26.61 27.67
N PHE A 258 8.08 -27.10 26.67
CA PHE A 258 7.75 -26.35 25.45
C PHE A 258 6.38 -25.69 25.49
N ASP A 259 5.73 -25.65 26.64
CA ASP A 259 4.46 -24.95 26.80
C ASP A 259 4.66 -23.45 26.55
N PRO A 260 3.66 -22.78 25.96
CA PRO A 260 3.71 -21.35 25.74
C PRO A 260 3.92 -20.58 27.04
N HIS A 261 4.79 -19.58 27.01
CA HIS A 261 5.03 -18.73 28.16
C HIS A 261 3.79 -17.91 28.57
N SER A 262 2.96 -17.48 27.60
CA SER A 262 1.78 -16.66 27.88
C SER A 262 0.70 -16.79 26.82
N ILE A 263 -0.37 -17.52 27.16
CA ILE A 263 -1.59 -17.60 26.34
C ILE A 263 -2.24 -16.21 26.14
N PRO A 264 -2.33 -15.32 27.16
CA PRO A 264 -2.86 -13.98 26.94
C PRO A 264 -2.11 -13.18 25.87
N LEU A 265 -0.78 -13.30 25.80
CA LEU A 265 0.02 -12.64 24.76
C LEU A 265 -0.22 -13.25 23.37
N ILE A 266 -0.36 -14.58 23.28
CA ILE A 266 -0.76 -15.24 22.02
C ILE A 266 -2.10 -14.72 21.54
N VAL A 267 -3.09 -14.65 22.42
CA VAL A 267 -4.44 -14.19 22.09
C VAL A 267 -4.44 -12.71 21.72
N LEU A 268 -3.72 -11.85 22.45
CA LEU A 268 -3.57 -10.43 22.12
C LEU A 268 -2.92 -10.24 20.75
N GLY A 269 -1.81 -10.93 20.50
CA GLY A 269 -1.14 -10.90 19.20
C GLY A 269 -2.05 -11.37 18.07
N THR A 270 -2.82 -12.43 18.31
CA THR A 270 -3.83 -12.93 17.36
C THR A 270 -4.90 -11.89 17.06
N PHE A 271 -5.43 -11.18 18.06
CA PHE A 271 -6.41 -10.10 17.83
C PHE A 271 -5.84 -8.95 17.00
N ILE A 272 -4.60 -8.54 17.28
CA ILE A 272 -3.91 -7.50 16.51
C ILE A 272 -3.72 -7.96 15.05
N LEU A 273 -3.20 -9.18 14.86
CA LEU A 273 -2.99 -9.79 13.55
C LEU A 273 -4.27 -10.12 12.81
N TRP A 274 -5.42 -10.20 13.48
CA TRP A 274 -6.70 -10.39 12.81
C TRP A 274 -7.30 -9.05 12.36
N PHE A 275 -7.22 -8.03 13.21
CA PHE A 275 -7.76 -6.71 12.92
C PHE A 275 -7.02 -6.01 11.78
N ALA A 276 -5.68 -6.02 11.80
CA ALA A 276 -4.87 -5.28 10.84
C ALA A 276 -5.03 -5.76 9.37
N PRO A 277 -4.93 -7.07 9.04
CA PRO A 277 -5.15 -7.55 7.67
C PRO A 277 -6.56 -7.33 7.13
N SER A 278 -7.57 -7.35 8.01
CA SER A 278 -8.96 -7.10 7.61
C SER A 278 -9.16 -5.69 7.04
N SER A 279 -8.29 -4.75 7.40
CA SER A 279 -8.28 -3.39 6.88
C SER A 279 -7.42 -3.23 5.62
N SER A 280 -6.30 -3.96 5.52
CA SER A 280 -5.35 -3.87 4.41
C SER A 280 -5.77 -4.64 3.17
N ALA A 281 -6.42 -5.80 3.33
CA ALA A 281 -7.04 -6.51 2.21
C ALA A 281 -8.13 -5.63 1.56
N ARG A 282 -8.85 -4.81 2.34
CA ARG A 282 -9.82 -3.86 1.76
C ARG A 282 -9.17 -2.69 1.03
N SER A 283 -7.92 -2.33 1.35
CA SER A 283 -7.21 -1.22 0.71
C SER A 283 -6.97 -1.43 -0.77
N ALA A 284 -6.71 -2.68 -1.19
CA ALA A 284 -6.57 -3.03 -2.60
C ALA A 284 -7.90 -2.89 -3.39
N VAL A 285 -9.06 -2.84 -2.71
CA VAL A 285 -10.38 -2.57 -3.34
C VAL A 285 -10.72 -1.07 -3.40
N PHE A 286 -10.18 -0.26 -2.48
CA PHE A 286 -10.72 1.08 -2.19
C PHE A 286 -9.83 2.26 -2.61
N SER A 287 -8.94 2.09 -3.60
CA SER A 287 -8.57 3.26 -4.40
C SER A 287 -9.84 3.68 -5.14
N ILE A 288 -10.43 4.83 -4.80
CA ILE A 288 -11.74 5.28 -5.33
C ILE A 288 -11.72 5.34 -6.86
N SER A 289 -10.53 5.52 -7.43
CA SER A 289 -10.22 5.44 -8.86
C SER A 289 -10.53 4.08 -9.52
N VAL A 290 -10.29 2.95 -8.85
CA VAL A 290 -10.53 1.59 -9.40
C VAL A 290 -11.99 1.15 -9.21
N ALA A 291 -12.60 1.52 -8.08
CA ALA A 291 -14.00 1.18 -7.80
C ALA A 291 -14.98 1.77 -8.84
N GLN A 292 -14.67 2.91 -9.47
CA GLN A 292 -15.54 3.46 -10.53
C GLN A 292 -15.39 2.75 -11.89
N GLN A 293 -14.29 2.05 -12.15
CA GLN A 293 -14.12 1.29 -13.40
C GLN A 293 -14.89 -0.04 -13.39
N GLU A 294 -14.95 -0.74 -12.26
CA GLU A 294 -15.67 -2.03 -12.18
C GLU A 294 -17.21 -1.89 -12.11
N PHE A 295 -17.74 -0.73 -11.73
CA PHE A 295 -19.19 -0.46 -11.75
C PHE A 295 -19.67 0.26 -13.03
N ALA A 296 -18.78 0.50 -13.99
CA ALA A 296 -19.09 1.15 -15.27
C ALA A 296 -18.99 0.23 -16.50
N SER A 297 -18.75 -1.07 -16.30
CA SER A 297 -18.86 -2.14 -17.32
C SER A 297 -20.01 -3.09 -16.99
#